data_AF-A0A4V2UYJ2-F1
#
_entry.id   AF-A0A4V2UYJ2-F1
#
_cell.length_a   1.000
_cell.length_b   1.000
_cell.length_c   1.000
_cell.angle_alpha   90.00
_cell.angle_beta   90.00
_cell.angle_gamma   90.00
#
_symmetry.space_group_name_H-M   'P 1'
#
loop_
_entity.id
_entity.type
_entity.pdbx_description
1 polymer ?
#
loop_
_entity_poly.entity_id
_entity_poly.type
_entity_poly.pdbx_seq_one_letter_code
_entity_poly.pdbx_strand_id
1 'polypeptide(L)'
;MTDPRPSAQQVATVRALYAEGRAIKDITAETGFSAPRIYAWLDREIAPDGTVRAAPLPRRRLGASGARDPDLRRRRSLANRIWRAAEAQVCEIETRLAALGGAPAEAERDARALAVLARVVRELAALGAAARKAAADDAAPREDTAARDDGPPRDDEDARGPADLDSFRRELARRLDALRGDRPD
;
A
#
# COMPACT_ATOMS: atom_id res chain seq x y z
N MET A 1 35.80 17.07 -6.40
CA MET A 1 35.65 18.06 -5.30
C MET A 1 35.58 17.29 -4.00
N THR A 2 36.66 17.31 -3.23
CA THR A 2 36.72 16.67 -1.92
C THR A 2 36.02 17.60 -0.94
N ASP A 3 34.79 17.25 -0.61
CA ASP A 3 33.92 18.04 0.26
C ASP A 3 34.56 18.13 1.67
N PRO A 4 34.67 19.31 2.30
CA PRO A 4 35.40 19.47 3.55
C PRO A 4 34.82 18.58 4.65
N ARG A 5 35.69 18.00 5.48
CA ARG A 5 35.30 17.14 6.61
C ARG A 5 34.43 17.97 7.57
N PRO A 6 33.24 17.47 7.98
CA PRO A 6 32.36 18.23 8.85
C PRO A 6 32.97 18.34 10.26
N SER A 7 32.67 19.45 10.94
CA SER A 7 33.11 19.64 12.32
C SER A 7 32.37 18.70 13.27
N ALA A 8 32.96 18.44 14.45
CA ALA A 8 32.33 17.60 15.47
C ALA A 8 30.95 18.14 15.89
N GLN A 9 30.83 19.48 15.96
CA GLN A 9 29.57 20.16 16.27
C GLN A 9 28.49 19.88 15.20
N GLN A 10 28.84 19.93 13.92
CA GLN A 10 27.90 19.64 12.83
C GLN A 10 27.39 18.19 12.87
N VAL A 11 28.28 17.24 13.14
CA VAL A 11 27.90 15.82 13.28
C VAL A 11 27.00 15.62 14.50
N ALA A 12 27.29 16.28 15.62
CA ALA A 12 26.46 16.24 16.81
C ALA A 12 25.05 16.82 16.55
N THR A 13 24.96 17.96 15.84
CA THR A 13 23.68 18.57 15.46
C THR A 13 22.84 17.64 14.58
N VAL A 14 23.43 17.02 13.54
CA VAL A 14 22.72 16.05 12.68
C VAL A 14 22.18 14.87 13.48
N ARG A 15 22.99 14.36 14.42
CA ARG A 15 22.61 13.23 15.28
C ARG A 15 21.50 13.61 16.26
N ALA A 16 21.53 14.81 16.84
CA ALA A 16 20.50 15.34 17.71
C ALA A 16 19.17 15.52 16.96
N LEU A 17 19.18 16.23 15.84
CA LEU A 17 17.99 16.40 14.99
C LEU A 17 17.42 15.05 14.54
N TYR A 18 18.29 14.07 14.28
CA TYR A 18 17.84 12.74 13.92
C TYR A 18 17.20 11.98 15.09
N ALA A 19 17.73 12.14 16.30
CA ALA A 19 17.17 11.53 17.51
C ALA A 19 15.82 12.15 17.90
N GLU A 20 15.64 13.45 17.66
CA GLU A 20 14.39 14.20 17.88
C GLU A 20 13.25 13.82 16.92
N GLY A 21 13.52 12.98 15.91
CA GLY A 21 12.49 12.52 14.98
C GLY A 21 12.27 13.43 13.76
N ARG A 22 13.09 14.47 13.55
CA ARG A 22 13.00 15.36 12.37
C ARG A 22 13.19 14.59 11.06
N ALA A 23 12.47 14.94 10.00
CA ALA A 23 12.58 14.23 8.73
C ALA A 23 13.95 14.47 8.07
N ILE A 24 14.48 13.48 7.32
CA ILE A 24 15.77 13.61 6.63
C ILE A 24 15.80 14.81 5.67
N LYS A 25 14.65 15.13 5.05
CA LYS A 25 14.50 16.30 4.16
C LYS A 25 14.77 17.61 4.92
N ASP A 26 14.24 17.74 6.13
CA ASP A 26 14.40 18.94 6.95
C ASP A 26 15.83 19.05 7.47
N ILE A 27 16.42 17.92 7.89
CA ILE A 27 17.84 17.87 8.29
C ILE A 27 18.74 18.27 7.13
N THR A 28 18.42 17.83 5.90
CA THR A 28 19.15 18.21 4.68
C THR A 28 19.05 19.72 4.43
N ALA A 29 17.85 20.30 4.56
CA ALA A 29 17.63 21.74 4.38
C ALA A 29 18.34 22.59 5.44
N GLU A 30 18.37 22.12 6.69
CA GLU A 30 18.94 22.85 7.83
C GLU A 30 20.47 22.74 7.89
N THR A 31 21.02 21.57 7.56
CA THR A 31 22.46 21.31 7.68
C THR A 31 23.23 21.44 6.36
N GLY A 32 22.52 21.50 5.23
CA GLY A 32 23.12 21.51 3.89
C GLY A 32 23.77 20.17 3.49
N PHE A 33 23.72 19.14 4.35
CA PHE A 33 24.29 17.83 4.03
C PHE A 33 23.36 17.00 3.16
N SER A 34 23.94 16.33 2.17
CA SER A 34 23.22 15.35 1.37
C SER A 34 22.74 14.17 2.23
N ALA A 35 21.64 13.54 1.83
CA ALA A 35 21.09 12.39 2.55
C ALA A 35 22.12 11.25 2.76
N PRO A 36 22.93 10.83 1.76
CA PRO A 36 23.97 9.82 1.97
C PRO A 36 25.00 10.23 3.04
N ARG A 37 25.34 11.52 3.11
CA ARG A 37 26.27 12.07 4.08
C ARG A 37 25.68 12.09 5.49
N ILE A 38 24.39 12.44 5.62
CA ILE A 38 23.65 12.30 6.88
C ILE A 38 23.69 10.85 7.34
N TYR A 39 23.34 9.89 6.48
CA TYR A 39 23.39 8.46 6.82
C TYR A 39 24.77 8.02 7.30
N ALA A 40 25.85 8.45 6.64
CA ALA A 40 27.22 8.14 7.05
C ALA A 40 27.59 8.67 8.45
N TRP A 41 27.08 9.85 8.84
CA TRP A 41 27.33 10.46 10.16
C TRP A 41 26.34 10.03 11.25
N LEU A 42 25.26 9.36 10.89
CA LEU A 42 24.43 8.65 11.87
C LEU A 42 25.09 7.35 12.33
N ASP A 43 26.00 6.78 11.53
CA ASP A 43 26.78 5.58 11.89
C ASP A 43 28.07 5.91 12.66
N ARG A 44 28.47 7.18 12.70
CA ARG A 44 29.78 7.63 13.17
C ARG A 44 29.67 8.84 14.08
N GLU A 45 30.54 8.95 15.07
CA GLU A 45 30.70 10.16 15.88
C GLU A 45 32.14 10.68 15.79
N ILE A 46 32.33 11.99 15.98
CA ILE A 46 33.65 12.60 16.08
C ILE A 46 33.86 12.95 17.55
N ALA A 47 34.83 12.28 18.20
CA ALA A 47 35.20 12.57 19.57
C ALA A 47 35.97 13.93 19.66
N PRO A 48 36.06 14.54 20.85
CA PRO A 48 36.74 15.84 21.03
C PRO A 48 38.22 15.83 20.63
N ASP A 49 38.85 14.65 20.63
CA ASP A 49 40.23 14.39 20.17
C ASP A 49 40.35 14.29 18.63
N GLY A 50 39.24 14.46 17.90
CA GLY A 50 39.18 14.36 16.44
C GLY A 50 39.08 12.93 15.89
N THR A 51 39.06 11.92 16.77
CA THR A 51 38.92 10.52 16.37
C THR A 51 37.49 10.23 15.92
N VAL A 52 37.34 9.45 14.84
CA VAL A 52 36.03 9.01 14.35
C VAL A 52 35.76 7.62 14.88
N ARG A 53 34.67 7.47 15.63
CA ARG A 53 34.25 6.21 16.23
C ARG A 53 32.95 5.73 15.60
N ALA A 54 32.82 4.42 15.44
CA ALA A 54 31.55 3.83 15.03
C ALA A 54 30.57 3.89 16.22
N ALA A 55 29.50 4.65 16.06
CA ALA A 55 28.48 4.86 17.08
C ALA A 55 27.10 4.93 16.39
N PRO A 56 26.60 3.79 15.86
CA PRO A 56 25.40 3.79 15.05
C PRO A 56 24.16 4.14 15.86
N LEU A 57 23.44 5.18 15.42
CA LEU A 57 22.11 5.47 15.94
C LEU A 57 21.09 4.44 15.41
N PRO A 58 20.10 4.05 16.23
CA PRO A 58 19.05 3.16 15.78
C PRO A 58 18.34 3.82 14.58
N ARG A 59 18.34 3.13 13.45
CA ARG A 59 17.64 3.61 12.25
C ARG A 59 16.16 3.65 12.57
N ARG A 60 15.56 4.83 12.44
CA ARG A 60 14.10 4.98 12.38
C ARG A 60 13.65 4.12 11.22
N ARG A 61 13.07 2.96 11.53
CA ARG A 61 12.54 2.04 10.53
C ARG A 61 11.58 2.88 9.71
N LEU A 62 11.94 3.21 8.47
CA LEU A 62 10.97 3.61 7.45
C LEU A 62 9.90 2.54 7.52
N GLY A 63 8.75 2.93 8.06
CA GLY A 63 7.84 2.04 8.79
C GLY A 63 7.64 0.75 8.03
N ALA A 64 7.85 -0.38 8.72
CA ALA A 64 7.21 -1.67 8.49
C ALA A 64 6.71 -2.02 7.07
N SER A 65 7.37 -1.61 5.99
CA SER A 65 6.96 -1.96 4.62
C SER A 65 7.31 -3.42 4.32
N GLY A 66 8.08 -4.06 5.22
CA GLY A 66 8.45 -5.47 5.19
C GLY A 66 7.49 -6.42 5.90
N ALA A 67 6.78 -5.96 6.95
CA ALA A 67 5.66 -6.70 7.52
C ALA A 67 4.39 -6.33 6.73
N ARG A 68 4.43 -6.53 5.41
CA ARG A 68 3.21 -6.57 4.59
C ARG A 68 2.25 -7.49 5.32
N ASP A 69 1.21 -6.88 5.89
CA ASP A 69 0.15 -7.52 6.62
C ASP A 69 -0.10 -8.92 6.00
N PRO A 70 0.06 -10.00 6.78
CA PRO A 70 -0.12 -11.35 6.26
C PRO A 70 -1.49 -11.52 5.61
N ASP A 71 -2.48 -10.72 6.01
CA ASP A 71 -3.79 -10.66 5.36
C ASP A 71 -3.71 -10.01 3.96
N LEU A 72 -3.02 -8.88 3.78
CA LEU A 72 -2.77 -8.30 2.45
C LEU A 72 -2.02 -9.26 1.52
N ARG A 73 -1.04 -10.01 2.03
CA ARG A 73 -0.33 -11.04 1.25
C ARG A 73 -1.28 -12.17 0.83
N ARG A 74 -2.12 -12.64 1.75
CA ARG A 74 -3.13 -13.67 1.47
C ARG A 74 -4.16 -13.19 0.46
N ARG A 75 -4.68 -11.96 0.60
CA ARG A 75 -5.60 -11.33 -0.35
C ARG A 75 -4.97 -11.22 -1.74
N ARG A 76 -3.70 -10.79 -1.84
CA ARG A 76 -2.98 -10.71 -3.13
C ARG A 76 -2.76 -12.08 -3.76
N SER A 77 -2.40 -13.09 -2.97
CA SER A 77 -2.27 -14.47 -3.44
C SER A 77 -3.60 -15.03 -3.97
N LEU A 78 -4.70 -14.77 -3.26
CA LEU A 78 -6.04 -15.13 -3.70
C LEU A 78 -6.41 -14.42 -5.01
N ALA A 79 -6.17 -13.11 -5.11
CA ALA A 79 -6.43 -12.34 -6.32
C ALA A 79 -5.65 -12.91 -7.52
N ASN A 80 -4.38 -13.24 -7.35
CA ASN A 80 -3.57 -13.87 -8.40
C ASN A 80 -4.14 -15.23 -8.84
N ARG A 81 -4.60 -16.06 -7.89
CA ARG A 81 -5.20 -17.36 -8.22
C ARG A 81 -6.51 -17.21 -8.97
N ILE A 82 -7.37 -16.27 -8.55
CA ILE A 82 -8.62 -15.95 -9.25
C ILE A 82 -8.32 -15.46 -10.66
N TRP A 83 -7.32 -14.59 -10.81
CA TRP A 83 -6.91 -14.08 -12.12
C TRP A 83 -6.45 -15.21 -13.04
N ARG A 84 -5.60 -16.11 -12.54
CA ARG A 84 -5.14 -17.29 -13.30
C ARG A 84 -6.28 -18.25 -13.66
N ALA A 85 -7.23 -18.44 -12.74
CA ALA A 85 -8.41 -19.26 -13.00
C ALA A 85 -9.31 -18.62 -14.07
N ALA A 86 -9.49 -17.30 -14.02
CA ALA A 86 -10.25 -16.57 -15.04
C ALA A 86 -9.58 -16.64 -16.41
N GLU A 87 -8.25 -16.46 -16.48
CA GLU A 87 -7.47 -16.63 -17.72
C GLU A 87 -7.64 -18.05 -18.29
N ALA A 88 -7.51 -19.09 -17.45
CA ALA A 88 -7.67 -20.48 -17.87
C ALA A 88 -9.09 -20.75 -18.40
N GLN A 89 -10.13 -20.24 -17.72
CA GLN A 89 -11.51 -20.40 -18.18
C GLN A 89 -11.79 -19.69 -19.50
N VAL A 90 -11.19 -18.51 -19.73
CA VAL A 90 -11.29 -17.84 -21.03
C VAL A 90 -10.65 -18.68 -22.12
N CYS A 91 -9.44 -19.21 -21.90
CA CYS A 91 -8.78 -20.09 -22.88
C CYS A 91 -9.60 -21.37 -23.16
N GLU A 92 -10.24 -21.97 -22.15
CA GLU A 92 -11.12 -23.12 -22.34
C GLU A 92 -12.36 -22.78 -23.16
N ILE A 93 -12.97 -21.62 -22.93
CA ILE A 93 -14.11 -21.12 -23.72
C ILE A 93 -13.68 -20.87 -25.17
N GLU A 94 -12.54 -20.20 -25.38
CA GLU A 94 -11.98 -19.96 -26.71
C GLU A 94 -11.68 -21.28 -27.45
N THR A 95 -11.14 -22.27 -26.73
CA THR A 95 -10.87 -23.60 -27.29
C THR A 95 -12.15 -24.34 -27.66
N ARG A 96 -13.19 -24.28 -26.81
CA ARG A 96 -14.51 -24.84 -27.14
C ARG A 96 -15.14 -24.14 -28.33
N LEU A 97 -15.08 -22.81 -28.39
CA LEU A 97 -15.59 -22.02 -29.51
C LEU A 97 -14.84 -22.34 -30.82
N ALA A 98 -13.53 -22.57 -30.76
CA ALA A 98 -12.74 -22.98 -31.91
C ALA A 98 -13.05 -24.42 -32.36
N ALA A 99 -13.39 -25.32 -31.42
CA ALA A 99 -13.74 -26.71 -31.70
C ALA A 99 -15.20 -26.88 -32.17
N LEU A 100 -16.11 -26.06 -31.65
CA LEU A 100 -17.51 -25.97 -32.04
C LEU A 100 -17.60 -25.11 -33.28
N GLY A 101 -17.39 -25.71 -34.44
CA GLY A 101 -17.67 -25.12 -35.74
C GLY A 101 -19.17 -24.82 -35.96
N GLY A 102 -19.77 -23.94 -35.15
CA GLY A 102 -21.01 -23.24 -35.45
C GLY A 102 -22.32 -23.87 -34.99
N ALA A 103 -22.45 -24.35 -33.74
CA ALA A 103 -23.77 -24.62 -33.16
C ALA A 103 -24.34 -23.33 -32.51
N PRO A 104 -25.45 -22.75 -33.02
CA PRO A 104 -25.89 -21.39 -32.65
C PRO A 104 -26.30 -21.24 -31.18
N ALA A 105 -26.84 -22.30 -30.55
CA ALA A 105 -27.25 -22.28 -29.15
C ALA A 105 -26.06 -22.30 -28.17
N GLU A 106 -24.94 -22.91 -28.56
CA GLU A 106 -23.72 -22.95 -27.75
C GLU A 106 -22.95 -21.63 -27.90
N ALA A 107 -22.91 -21.08 -29.11
CA ALA A 107 -22.37 -19.74 -29.36
C ALA A 107 -23.08 -18.65 -28.54
N GLU A 108 -24.41 -18.74 -28.37
CA GLU A 108 -25.15 -17.78 -27.55
C GLU A 108 -24.85 -17.93 -26.05
N ARG A 109 -24.70 -19.16 -25.53
CA ARG A 109 -24.29 -19.39 -24.14
C ARG A 109 -22.89 -18.87 -23.87
N ASP A 110 -21.96 -19.11 -24.79
CA ASP A 110 -20.57 -18.67 -24.66
C ASP A 110 -20.47 -17.14 -24.77
N ALA A 111 -21.23 -16.50 -25.65
CA ALA A 111 -21.32 -15.04 -25.71
C ALA A 111 -21.86 -14.43 -24.41
N ARG A 112 -22.86 -15.06 -23.79
CA ARG A 112 -23.38 -14.63 -22.47
C ARG A 112 -22.32 -14.80 -21.37
N ALA A 113 -21.59 -15.91 -21.37
CA ALA A 113 -20.51 -16.15 -20.41
C ALA A 113 -19.39 -15.10 -20.54
N LEU A 114 -18.97 -14.78 -21.78
CA LEU A 114 -17.99 -13.74 -22.07
C LEU A 114 -18.48 -12.34 -21.63
N ALA A 115 -19.75 -12.01 -21.85
CA ALA A 115 -20.32 -10.74 -21.41
C ALA A 115 -20.30 -10.60 -19.88
N VAL A 116 -20.58 -11.67 -19.15
CA VAL A 116 -20.50 -11.72 -17.68
C VAL A 116 -19.05 -11.55 -17.22
N LEU A 117 -18.09 -12.26 -17.82
CA LEU A 117 -16.67 -12.11 -17.49
C LEU A 117 -16.16 -10.68 -17.75
N ALA A 118 -16.50 -10.09 -18.90
CA ALA A 118 -16.14 -8.72 -19.23
C ALA A 118 -16.74 -7.71 -18.22
N ARG A 119 -17.96 -7.96 -17.74
CA ARG A 119 -18.58 -7.15 -16.68
C ARG A 119 -17.82 -7.26 -15.36
N VAL A 120 -17.49 -8.48 -14.93
CA VAL A 120 -16.73 -8.71 -13.69
C VAL A 120 -15.36 -8.04 -13.74
N VAL A 121 -14.65 -8.12 -14.87
CA VAL A 121 -13.35 -7.45 -15.04
C VAL A 121 -13.49 -5.93 -14.93
N ARG A 122 -14.53 -5.33 -15.52
CA ARG A 122 -14.80 -3.89 -15.38
C ARG A 122 -15.12 -3.50 -13.94
N GLU A 123 -15.92 -4.29 -13.23
CA GLU A 123 -16.26 -4.04 -11.83
C GLU A 123 -15.01 -4.14 -10.93
N LEU A 124 -14.15 -5.13 -11.14
CA LEU A 124 -12.87 -5.26 -10.42
C LEU A 124 -11.92 -4.11 -10.72
N ALA A 125 -11.84 -3.66 -11.97
CA ALA A 125 -11.03 -2.50 -12.35
C ALA A 125 -11.54 -1.21 -11.69
N ALA A 126 -12.86 -1.02 -11.64
CA ALA A 126 -13.50 0.13 -10.99
C ALA A 126 -13.24 0.15 -9.48
N LEU A 127 -13.35 -1.01 -8.81
CA LEU A 127 -13.01 -1.15 -7.39
C LEU A 127 -11.53 -0.84 -7.13
N GLY A 128 -10.63 -1.33 -7.98
CA GLY A 128 -9.21 -1.00 -7.90
C GLY A 128 -8.93 0.50 -8.10
N ALA A 129 -9.67 1.17 -8.98
CA ALA A 129 -9.57 2.61 -9.17
C ALA A 129 -10.10 3.40 -7.96
N ALA A 130 -11.25 2.99 -7.39
CA ALA A 130 -11.81 3.59 -6.19
C ALA A 130 -10.88 3.45 -4.97
N ALA A 131 -10.26 2.27 -4.79
CA ALA A 131 -9.28 2.04 -3.73
C ALA A 131 -8.03 2.91 -3.89
N ARG A 132 -7.55 3.10 -5.13
CA ARG A 132 -6.42 4.01 -5.42
C ARG A 132 -6.78 5.47 -5.17
N LYS A 133 -8.02 5.88 -5.51
CA LYS A 133 -8.51 7.23 -5.25
C LYS A 133 -8.62 7.51 -3.76
N ALA A 134 -9.22 6.60 -2.98
CA ALA A 134 -9.31 6.72 -1.52
C ALA A 134 -7.91 6.86 -0.89
N ALA A 135 -6.94 6.03 -1.32
CA ALA A 135 -5.56 6.15 -0.84
C ALA A 135 -4.86 7.45 -1.27
N ALA A 136 -5.26 8.08 -2.38
CA ALA A 136 -4.75 9.36 -2.83
C ALA A 136 -5.40 10.54 -2.08
N ASP A 137 -6.69 10.44 -1.78
CA ASP A 137 -7.44 11.42 -0.99
C ASP A 137 -6.94 11.43 0.47
N ASP A 138 -6.58 10.27 1.03
CA ASP A 138 -5.93 10.15 2.35
C ASP A 138 -4.48 10.66 2.36
N ALA A 139 -3.81 10.70 1.21
CA ALA A 139 -2.43 11.18 1.06
C ALA A 139 -2.34 12.66 0.65
N ALA A 140 -3.46 13.35 0.47
CA ALA A 140 -3.48 14.78 0.19
C ALA A 140 -2.97 15.56 1.42
N PRO A 141 -2.12 16.60 1.26
CA PRO A 141 -1.66 17.40 2.39
C PRO A 141 -2.86 18.13 3.00
N ARG A 142 -3.17 17.86 4.26
CA ARG A 142 -4.10 18.68 5.04
C ARG A 142 -3.47 20.07 5.14
N GLU A 143 -4.07 21.07 4.48
CA GLU A 143 -3.65 22.46 4.62
C GLU A 143 -3.78 22.89 6.08
N ASP A 144 -2.62 23.21 6.68
CA ASP A 144 -2.47 23.72 8.04
C ASP A 144 -3.30 25.01 8.22
N THR A 145 -4.43 24.90 8.92
CA THR A 145 -5.03 26.04 9.61
C THR A 145 -4.59 26.00 11.06
N ALA A 146 -3.37 26.46 11.31
CA ALA A 146 -2.85 26.69 12.65
C ALA A 146 -3.49 27.97 13.23
N ALA A 147 -4.59 27.81 13.97
CA ALA A 147 -5.02 28.75 14.99
C ALA A 147 -5.12 28.00 16.32
N ARG A 148 -4.29 28.46 17.27
CA ARG A 148 -4.10 28.00 18.64
C ARG A 148 -5.41 27.64 19.37
N ASP A 149 -5.43 26.51 20.07
CA ASP A 149 -6.05 26.42 21.40
C ASP A 149 -5.48 25.23 22.19
N ASP A 150 -5.14 25.49 23.45
CA ASP A 150 -4.50 24.58 24.41
C ASP A 150 -5.59 23.74 25.13
N GLY A 151 -5.54 22.41 24.99
CA GLY A 151 -6.27 21.48 25.86
C GLY A 151 -6.34 20.05 25.30
N PRO A 152 -6.16 18.99 26.12
CA PRO A 152 -6.20 17.62 25.61
C PRO A 152 -7.64 17.07 25.64
N PRO A 153 -8.18 16.66 24.48
CA PRO A 153 -8.83 15.34 24.40
C PRO A 153 -8.66 14.72 23.00
N ARG A 154 -8.85 13.43 22.72
CA ARG A 154 -9.24 12.21 23.43
C ARG A 154 -8.95 11.06 22.46
N ASP A 155 -8.79 9.86 23.00
CA ASP A 155 -8.93 8.59 22.29
C ASP A 155 -10.20 8.60 21.42
N ASP A 156 -10.09 8.50 20.09
CA ASP A 156 -11.19 8.16 19.17
C ASP A 156 -10.68 7.95 17.71
N GLU A 157 -9.68 7.08 17.48
CA GLU A 157 -9.35 6.63 16.11
C GLU A 157 -9.47 5.11 15.89
N ASP A 158 -9.89 4.34 16.89
CA ASP A 158 -10.11 2.88 16.75
C ASP A 158 -11.56 2.48 16.40
N ALA A 159 -12.45 3.44 16.15
CA ALA A 159 -13.88 3.15 15.91
C ALA A 159 -14.30 2.99 14.42
N ARG A 160 -13.36 2.88 13.47
CA ARG A 160 -13.66 2.70 12.02
C ARG A 160 -13.05 1.46 11.36
N GLY A 161 -12.97 0.33 12.07
CA GLY A 161 -12.76 -0.96 11.40
C GLY A 161 -12.68 -2.13 12.37
N PRO A 162 -13.80 -2.82 12.63
CA PRO A 162 -14.02 -4.17 12.07
C PRO A 162 -15.44 -4.44 11.53
N ALA A 163 -16.41 -3.53 11.77
CA ALA A 163 -17.82 -3.77 11.46
C ALA A 163 -18.15 -3.74 9.95
N ASP A 164 -17.42 -2.96 9.16
CA ASP A 164 -17.64 -2.82 7.71
C ASP A 164 -17.27 -4.11 6.96
N LEU A 165 -16.16 -4.75 7.35
CA LEU A 165 -15.68 -5.98 6.72
C LEU A 165 -16.64 -7.17 6.95
N ASP A 166 -17.22 -7.26 8.14
CA ASP A 166 -18.20 -8.30 8.46
C ASP A 166 -19.57 -8.02 7.84
N SER A 167 -19.93 -6.75 7.65
CA SER A 167 -21.06 -6.36 6.80
C SER A 167 -20.84 -6.78 5.35
N PHE A 168 -19.65 -6.55 4.81
CA PHE A 168 -19.26 -6.96 3.46
C PHE A 168 -19.32 -8.49 3.28
N ARG A 169 -18.79 -9.26 4.24
CA ARG A 169 -18.85 -10.73 4.22
C ARG A 169 -20.27 -11.26 4.23
N ARG A 170 -21.15 -10.69 5.05
CA ARG A 170 -22.57 -11.08 5.11
C ARG A 170 -23.32 -10.76 3.81
N GLU A 171 -23.06 -9.60 3.24
CA GLU A 171 -23.67 -9.20 1.97
C GLU A 171 -23.20 -10.08 0.80
N LEU A 172 -21.92 -10.44 0.79
CA LEU A 172 -21.36 -11.36 -0.20
C LEU A 172 -21.97 -12.77 -0.09
N ALA A 173 -22.14 -13.28 1.14
CA ALA A 173 -22.80 -14.57 1.37
C ALA A 173 -24.24 -14.57 0.85
N ARG A 174 -25.02 -13.53 1.19
CA ARG A 174 -26.42 -13.39 0.72
C ARG A 174 -26.52 -13.40 -0.81
N ARG A 175 -25.62 -12.70 -1.51
CA ARG A 175 -25.64 -12.65 -2.98
C ARG A 175 -25.24 -13.97 -3.62
N LEU A 176 -24.28 -14.69 -3.04
CA LEU A 176 -23.87 -16.01 -3.53
C LEU A 176 -24.97 -17.05 -3.31
N ASP A 177 -25.70 -16.99 -2.20
CA ASP A 177 -26.82 -17.89 -1.93
C ASP A 177 -28.01 -17.61 -2.85
N ALA A 178 -28.31 -16.33 -3.14
CA ALA A 178 -29.32 -15.96 -4.13
C ALA A 178 -28.97 -16.52 -5.53
N LEU A 179 -27.70 -16.44 -5.94
CA LEU A 179 -27.26 -16.97 -7.23
C LEU A 179 -27.31 -18.50 -7.31
N ARG A 180 -27.20 -19.19 -6.18
CA ARG A 180 -27.31 -20.66 -6.10
C ARG A 180 -28.76 -21.13 -6.07
N GLY A 181 -29.66 -20.35 -5.49
CA GLY A 181 -31.10 -20.63 -5.47
C GLY A 181 -31.82 -20.33 -6.79
N ASP A 182 -31.26 -19.46 -7.64
CA ASP A 182 -31.84 -19.06 -8.93
C ASP A 182 -31.44 -19.99 -10.10
N ARG A 183 -30.94 -21.19 -9.76
CA ARG A 183 -30.61 -22.24 -10.73
C ARG A 183 -31.84 -23.15 -10.88
N PRO A 184 -32.63 -23.06 -11.98
CA PRO A 184 -33.72 -24.01 -12.19
C PRO A 184 -33.15 -25.41 -12.46
N ASP A 185 -33.72 -26.42 -11.80
CA ASP A 185 -33.54 -27.85 -12.15
C ASP A 185 -34.07 -28.15 -13.56
#